data_AF-A0A7S4A7M3-F1
#
_entry.id   AF-A0A7S4A7M3-F1
#
_cell.length_a   1.000
_cell.length_b   1.000
_cell.length_c   1.000
_cell.angle_alpha   90.00
_cell.angle_beta   90.00
_cell.angle_gamma   90.00
#
_symmetry.space_group_name_H-M   'P 1'
#
loop_
_entity.id
_entity.type
_entity.pdbx_description
1 polymer ?
#
loop_
_entity_poly.entity_id
_entity_poly.type
_entity_poly.pdbx_seq_one_letter_code
_entity_poly.pdbx_strand_id
1 'polypeptide(L)'
;MSALLLKKQADYLVHDSYTVETEDHEDHTFNGVMFDVEVLDRRPVQALVVDSIHVRGGLGQMSVWCVEGGRRGVEEKPAAWTQAFSRHVNASWRDFTSLKLEPPLVLLPGKTYGLYVHSADQGDDGVVYDNQRDEICHEDDYIRVFPGLAHLSPDPFGADGPWWGSPWRRRRAFVGKLSYGARYVLWRPVPAAHTRFDPTFRRGVVAAFYALTMGWGGLPTDCVLYILHLARYDWFEPPESETQETLPPPPPSPATAHRLLASQQQRYANDYSRFDNIRDSDDSSDSSDDDFHLATMT
;
A
#
# COMPACT_ATOMS: atom_id res chain seq x y z
N MET A 1 31.08 2.00 21.01
CA MET A 1 29.62 2.15 21.11
C MET A 1 29.01 1.56 19.87
N SER A 2 28.07 0.62 20.02
CA SER A 2 27.39 -0.02 18.88
C SER A 2 26.50 0.98 18.17
N ALA A 3 26.55 1.01 16.84
CA ALA A 3 25.63 1.81 16.04
C ALA A 3 24.19 1.37 16.31
N LEU A 4 23.30 2.34 16.53
CA LEU A 4 21.89 2.08 16.74
C LEU A 4 21.28 1.60 15.41
N LEU A 5 21.07 0.29 15.28
CA LEU A 5 20.50 -0.33 14.07
C LEU A 5 19.00 -0.04 13.99
N LEU A 6 18.64 1.06 13.33
CA LEU A 6 17.26 1.43 13.03
C LEU A 6 16.67 0.46 11.99
N LYS A 7 15.49 -0.08 12.28
CA LYS A 7 14.83 -1.05 11.39
C LYS A 7 14.49 -0.41 10.04
N LYS A 8 14.54 -1.17 8.95
CA LYS A 8 14.14 -0.65 7.62
C LYS A 8 12.62 -0.46 7.51
N GLN A 9 11.85 -1.22 8.29
CA GLN A 9 10.40 -1.33 8.18
C GLN A 9 9.78 -1.33 9.58
N ALA A 10 8.55 -0.84 9.69
CA ALA A 10 7.76 -0.93 10.91
C ALA A 10 7.33 -2.38 11.19
N ASP A 11 7.27 -2.74 12.47
CA ASP A 11 6.76 -4.04 12.92
C ASP A 11 5.21 -4.08 13.04
N TYR A 12 4.54 -2.93 12.91
CA TYR A 12 3.09 -2.82 12.94
C TYR A 12 2.49 -2.94 11.53
N LEU A 13 1.24 -3.44 11.45
CA LEU A 13 0.56 -3.71 10.17
C LEU A 13 0.12 -2.41 9.47
N VAL A 14 -0.42 -1.46 10.23
CA VAL A 14 -1.05 -0.22 9.73
C VAL A 14 -0.76 0.91 10.71
N HIS A 15 -0.45 2.11 10.20
CA HIS A 15 -0.34 3.31 11.02
C HIS A 15 -1.65 4.10 11.09
N ASP A 16 -2.31 4.28 9.94
CA ASP A 16 -3.58 5.00 9.78
C ASP A 16 -4.54 4.15 8.96
N SER A 17 -5.83 4.19 9.30
CA SER A 17 -6.91 3.50 8.57
C SER A 17 -7.76 4.50 7.79
N TYR A 18 -8.13 4.11 6.59
CA TYR A 18 -8.92 4.91 5.66
C TYR A 18 -10.13 4.09 5.19
N THR A 19 -11.23 4.79 4.93
CA THR A 19 -12.40 4.22 4.27
C THR A 19 -12.74 5.11 3.09
N VAL A 20 -12.69 4.53 1.91
CA VAL A 20 -13.10 5.19 0.67
C VAL A 20 -14.47 4.66 0.29
N GLU A 21 -15.43 5.55 0.10
CA GLU A 21 -16.77 5.25 -0.39
C GLU A 21 -16.93 5.88 -1.78
N THR A 22 -17.30 5.08 -2.77
CA THR A 22 -17.63 5.57 -4.12
C THR A 22 -19.08 6.03 -4.19
N GLU A 23 -19.38 6.91 -5.16
CA GLU A 23 -20.75 7.41 -5.35
C GLU A 23 -21.73 6.28 -5.68
N ASP A 24 -22.95 6.40 -5.17
CA ASP A 24 -24.00 5.39 -5.29
C ASP A 24 -25.31 6.04 -5.75
N HIS A 25 -25.69 5.75 -7.00
CA HIS A 25 -26.93 6.22 -7.62
C HIS A 25 -27.98 5.10 -7.76
N GLU A 26 -27.69 3.90 -7.26
CA GLU A 26 -28.53 2.71 -7.36
C GLU A 26 -28.89 2.29 -8.81
N ASP A 27 -28.01 2.59 -9.78
CA ASP A 27 -28.35 2.46 -11.19
C ASP A 27 -28.64 0.99 -11.59
N HIS A 28 -27.83 0.02 -11.13
CA HIS A 28 -27.92 -1.38 -11.58
C HIS A 28 -27.31 -2.43 -10.62
N THR A 29 -27.67 -3.70 -10.83
CA THR A 29 -27.08 -4.91 -10.21
C THR A 29 -26.60 -5.90 -11.28
N PHE A 30 -25.57 -6.71 -10.99
CA PHE A 30 -25.10 -7.87 -11.77
C PHE A 30 -24.22 -8.75 -10.87
N ASN A 31 -23.78 -9.90 -11.37
CA ASN A 31 -22.99 -10.87 -10.61
C ASN A 31 -21.60 -10.38 -10.22
N GLY A 32 -20.94 -9.49 -10.98
CA GLY A 32 -19.63 -9.02 -10.56
C GLY A 32 -19.20 -7.68 -11.11
N VAL A 33 -18.10 -7.17 -10.55
CA VAL A 33 -17.46 -5.92 -10.95
C VAL A 33 -15.95 -6.06 -10.89
N MET A 34 -15.29 -5.70 -12.00
CA MET A 34 -13.84 -5.60 -12.10
C MET A 34 -13.43 -4.14 -12.21
N PHE A 35 -12.52 -3.67 -11.38
CA PHE A 35 -12.02 -2.29 -11.42
C PHE A 35 -10.55 -2.24 -11.05
N ASP A 36 -9.87 -1.16 -11.43
CA ASP A 36 -8.46 -0.97 -11.13
C ASP A 36 -8.29 0.02 -9.97
N VAL A 37 -7.34 -0.28 -9.08
CA VAL A 37 -6.87 0.60 -8.01
C VAL A 37 -5.40 0.88 -8.23
N GLU A 38 -5.04 2.14 -8.44
CA GLU A 38 -3.65 2.61 -8.47
C GLU A 38 -3.24 3.09 -7.09
N VAL A 39 -2.07 2.66 -6.64
CA VAL A 39 -1.46 3.16 -5.41
C VAL A 39 -0.51 4.31 -5.75
N LEU A 40 -0.81 5.49 -5.23
CA LEU A 40 -0.06 6.72 -5.48
C LEU A 40 1.24 6.75 -4.66
N ASP A 41 2.35 7.13 -5.30
CA ASP A 41 3.66 7.32 -4.64
C ASP A 41 3.87 8.80 -4.26
N ARG A 42 2.87 9.41 -3.61
CA ARG A 42 2.90 10.82 -3.18
C ARG A 42 3.39 10.99 -1.73
N ARG A 43 3.17 9.96 -0.91
CA ARG A 43 3.54 9.91 0.51
C ARG A 43 4.61 8.85 0.71
N PRO A 44 5.43 8.90 1.78
CA PRO A 44 6.45 7.87 2.05
C PRO A 44 5.81 6.58 2.58
N VAL A 45 4.87 6.03 1.83
CA VAL A 45 4.21 4.76 2.08
C VAL A 45 5.15 3.65 1.65
N GLN A 46 5.21 2.59 2.45
CA GLN A 46 5.86 1.34 2.12
C GLN A 46 4.88 0.40 1.42
N ALA A 47 3.66 0.29 1.95
CA ALA A 47 2.57 -0.47 1.36
C ALA A 47 1.23 0.03 1.90
N LEU A 48 0.17 -0.15 1.12
CA LEU A 48 -1.20 -0.14 1.62
C LEU A 48 -1.63 -1.55 1.95
N VAL A 49 -2.38 -1.71 3.04
CA VAL A 49 -2.89 -3.00 3.52
C VAL A 49 -4.40 -2.93 3.48
N VAL A 50 -5.02 -3.54 2.47
CA VAL A 50 -6.49 -3.57 2.33
C VAL A 50 -7.03 -4.70 3.20
N ASP A 51 -7.80 -4.34 4.21
CA ASP A 51 -8.38 -5.30 5.16
C ASP A 51 -9.75 -5.81 4.70
N SER A 52 -10.52 -5.00 3.99
CA SER A 52 -11.84 -5.39 3.53
C SER A 52 -12.35 -4.56 2.36
N ILE A 53 -13.18 -5.21 1.56
CA ILE A 53 -13.97 -4.57 0.50
C ILE A 53 -15.43 -4.68 0.92
N HIS A 54 -16.16 -3.58 0.91
CA HIS A 54 -17.55 -3.55 1.30
C HIS A 54 -18.44 -3.40 0.08
N VAL A 55 -19.46 -4.24 0.01
CA VAL A 55 -20.41 -4.29 -1.11
C VAL A 55 -21.83 -4.45 -0.59
N ARG A 56 -22.81 -4.17 -1.45
CA ARG A 56 -24.23 -4.39 -1.19
C ARG A 56 -24.89 -5.04 -2.42
N GLY A 57 -26.05 -5.65 -2.23
CA GLY A 57 -26.81 -6.38 -3.24
C GLY A 57 -27.40 -7.69 -2.69
N GLY A 58 -27.73 -8.60 -3.60
CA GLY A 58 -28.12 -9.99 -3.30
C GLY A 58 -26.98 -10.81 -2.70
N LEU A 59 -25.72 -10.47 -3.05
CA LEU A 59 -24.47 -11.03 -2.54
C LEU A 59 -24.37 -12.55 -2.69
N GLY A 60 -24.83 -13.34 -1.72
CA GLY A 60 -24.82 -14.80 -1.80
C GLY A 60 -23.41 -15.39 -1.72
N GLN A 61 -23.08 -16.33 -2.60
CA GLN A 61 -21.73 -16.89 -2.66
C GLN A 61 -20.74 -15.86 -3.25
N MET A 62 -20.06 -15.12 -2.37
CA MET A 62 -19.16 -14.03 -2.75
C MET A 62 -17.71 -14.48 -2.87
N SER A 63 -16.98 -13.88 -3.82
CA SER A 63 -15.55 -14.01 -3.98
C SER A 63 -14.88 -12.67 -4.32
N VAL A 64 -13.63 -12.51 -3.88
CA VAL A 64 -12.78 -11.36 -4.23
C VAL A 64 -11.47 -11.89 -4.80
N TRP A 65 -11.04 -11.31 -5.91
CA TRP A 65 -9.80 -11.65 -6.60
C TRP A 65 -8.96 -10.42 -6.85
N CYS A 66 -7.65 -10.60 -6.89
CA CYS A 66 -6.68 -9.54 -7.12
C CYS A 66 -5.62 -9.95 -8.15
N VAL A 67 -5.14 -9.00 -8.95
CA VAL A 67 -4.03 -9.16 -9.89
C VAL A 67 -3.17 -7.89 -9.93
N GLU A 68 -1.84 -8.03 -9.84
CA GLU A 68 -0.93 -6.90 -10.08
C GLU A 68 -0.84 -6.59 -11.57
N GLY A 69 -0.81 -5.31 -11.94
CA GLY A 69 -0.75 -4.84 -13.33
C GLY A 69 -2.11 -4.41 -13.90
N GLY A 70 -3.18 -4.52 -13.12
CA GLY A 70 -4.54 -4.16 -13.53
C GLY A 70 -5.26 -5.27 -14.29
N ARG A 71 -6.57 -5.08 -14.52
CA ARG A 71 -7.47 -6.10 -15.10
C ARG A 71 -7.32 -6.29 -16.61
N ARG A 72 -6.74 -5.33 -17.33
CA ARG A 72 -6.80 -5.29 -18.81
C ARG A 72 -6.02 -6.46 -19.43
N GLY A 73 -6.70 -7.24 -20.28
CA GLY A 73 -6.13 -8.38 -20.98
C GLY A 73 -6.07 -9.69 -20.17
N VAL A 74 -6.59 -9.68 -18.94
CA VAL A 74 -6.68 -10.84 -18.04
C VAL A 74 -8.08 -11.07 -17.50
N GLU A 75 -9.10 -10.35 -18.01
CA GLU A 75 -10.47 -10.37 -17.51
C GLU A 75 -11.12 -11.76 -17.55
N GLU A 76 -10.70 -12.64 -18.47
CA GLU A 76 -11.24 -14.00 -18.63
C GLU A 76 -10.19 -15.07 -18.31
N LYS A 77 -9.10 -14.71 -17.63
CA LYS A 77 -7.95 -15.59 -17.35
C LYS A 77 -7.86 -15.89 -15.85
N PRO A 78 -8.69 -16.81 -15.30
CA PRO A 78 -8.73 -17.06 -13.86
C PRO A 78 -7.36 -17.39 -13.25
N ALA A 79 -6.49 -18.09 -13.99
CA ALA A 79 -5.14 -18.44 -13.55
C ALA A 79 -4.20 -17.23 -13.34
N ALA A 80 -4.53 -16.05 -13.88
CA ALA A 80 -3.77 -14.82 -13.64
C ALA A 80 -4.14 -14.13 -12.32
N TRP A 81 -5.29 -14.49 -11.74
CA TRP A 81 -5.83 -13.85 -10.55
C TRP A 81 -5.58 -14.69 -9.31
N THR A 82 -5.36 -14.01 -8.18
CA THR A 82 -5.26 -14.65 -6.87
C THR A 82 -6.55 -14.40 -6.10
N GLN A 83 -7.18 -15.47 -5.59
CA GLN A 83 -8.36 -15.35 -4.75
C GLN A 83 -7.97 -14.86 -3.35
N ALA A 84 -8.58 -13.78 -2.90
CA ALA A 84 -8.37 -13.20 -1.57
C ALA A 84 -9.53 -13.50 -0.60
N PHE A 85 -10.71 -13.82 -1.13
CA PHE A 85 -11.92 -14.10 -0.35
C PHE A 85 -12.84 -15.07 -1.09
N SER A 86 -13.49 -15.97 -0.34
CA SER A 86 -14.56 -16.83 -0.84
C SER A 86 -15.43 -17.32 0.31
N ARG A 87 -16.62 -16.74 0.48
CA ARG A 87 -17.59 -17.13 1.53
C ARG A 87 -19.01 -16.75 1.10
N HIS A 88 -20.00 -17.44 1.66
CA HIS A 88 -21.39 -17.02 1.55
C HIS A 88 -21.65 -15.80 2.44
N VAL A 89 -22.40 -14.82 1.92
CA VAL A 89 -22.73 -13.55 2.55
C VAL A 89 -24.21 -13.27 2.31
N ASN A 90 -24.94 -12.97 3.38
CA ASN A 90 -26.37 -12.67 3.28
C ASN A 90 -26.60 -11.41 2.43
N ALA A 91 -27.69 -11.41 1.66
CA ALA A 91 -28.14 -10.23 0.93
C ALA A 91 -28.25 -9.01 1.86
N SER A 92 -27.75 -7.87 1.38
CA SER A 92 -27.87 -6.59 2.07
C SER A 92 -28.03 -5.51 1.02
N TRP A 93 -29.24 -4.98 0.91
CA TRP A 93 -29.58 -4.01 -0.13
C TRP A 93 -29.34 -2.57 0.30
N ARG A 94 -29.48 -2.27 1.59
CA ARG A 94 -29.39 -0.89 2.10
C ARG A 94 -28.02 -0.57 2.69
N ASP A 95 -27.40 -1.55 3.32
CA ASP A 95 -26.18 -1.37 4.09
C ASP A 95 -25.01 -2.12 3.42
N PHE A 96 -23.83 -1.52 3.45
CA PHE A 96 -22.62 -2.15 2.95
C PHE A 96 -22.16 -3.27 3.89
N THR A 97 -22.01 -4.47 3.33
CA THR A 97 -21.47 -5.64 4.03
C THR A 97 -19.97 -5.78 3.75
N SER A 98 -19.17 -5.93 4.80
CA SER A 98 -17.72 -6.08 4.71
C SER A 98 -17.32 -7.50 4.29
N LEU A 99 -16.57 -7.60 3.19
CA LEU A 99 -15.84 -8.80 2.78
C LEU A 99 -14.42 -8.73 3.36
N LYS A 100 -14.25 -9.27 4.56
CA LYS A 100 -12.97 -9.21 5.29
C LYS A 100 -11.94 -10.16 4.67
N LEU A 101 -10.80 -9.63 4.26
CA LEU A 101 -9.73 -10.33 3.57
C LEU A 101 -8.76 -10.94 4.60
N GLU A 102 -8.58 -12.26 4.55
CA GLU A 102 -7.72 -13.00 5.46
C GLU A 102 -6.88 -14.00 4.65
N PRO A 103 -5.59 -13.70 4.35
CA PRO A 103 -4.84 -12.50 4.75
C PRO A 103 -5.27 -11.21 4.00
N PRO A 104 -4.95 -10.01 4.54
CA PRO A 104 -5.21 -8.76 3.84
C PRO A 104 -4.37 -8.62 2.56
N LEU A 105 -4.85 -7.83 1.61
CA LEU A 105 -4.09 -7.54 0.38
C LEU A 105 -3.03 -6.48 0.65
N VAL A 106 -1.81 -6.73 0.19
CA VAL A 106 -0.69 -5.78 0.31
C VAL A 106 -0.43 -5.16 -1.05
N LEU A 107 -0.71 -3.86 -1.17
CA LEU A 107 -0.55 -3.10 -2.41
C LEU A 107 0.68 -2.19 -2.31
N LEU A 108 1.55 -2.22 -3.32
CA LEU A 108 2.79 -1.46 -3.33
C LEU A 108 2.62 -0.09 -4.01
N PRO A 109 3.28 0.98 -3.52
CA PRO A 109 3.25 2.30 -4.16
C PRO A 109 3.73 2.27 -5.61
N GLY A 110 3.10 3.10 -6.46
CA GLY A 110 3.41 3.22 -7.89
C GLY A 110 2.93 2.04 -8.73
N LYS A 111 2.12 1.14 -8.16
CA LYS A 111 1.56 -0.03 -8.84
C LYS A 111 0.05 0.10 -9.00
N THR A 112 -0.48 -0.60 -9.99
CA THR A 112 -1.91 -0.73 -10.23
C THR A 112 -2.32 -2.18 -10.00
N TYR A 113 -3.46 -2.38 -9.34
CA TYR A 113 -4.03 -3.68 -9.05
C TYR A 113 -5.44 -3.77 -9.60
N GLY A 114 -5.74 -4.85 -10.30
CA GLY A 114 -7.09 -5.20 -10.70
C GLY A 114 -7.78 -5.90 -9.54
N LEU A 115 -8.96 -5.45 -9.17
CA LEU A 115 -9.83 -6.08 -8.19
C LEU A 115 -11.08 -6.60 -8.89
N TYR A 116 -11.50 -7.81 -8.53
CA TYR A 116 -12.71 -8.43 -9.05
C TYR A 116 -13.55 -8.95 -7.89
N VAL A 117 -14.73 -8.37 -7.72
CA VAL A 117 -15.71 -8.79 -6.71
C VAL A 117 -16.87 -9.47 -7.44
N HIS A 118 -17.23 -10.67 -7.01
CA HIS A 118 -18.20 -11.49 -7.73
C HIS A 118 -19.07 -12.33 -6.82
N SER A 119 -20.33 -12.47 -7.22
CA SER A 119 -21.40 -13.29 -6.67
C SER A 119 -21.67 -14.44 -7.62
N ALA A 120 -21.54 -15.67 -7.12
CA ALA A 120 -21.87 -16.88 -7.87
C ALA A 120 -23.34 -17.33 -7.71
N ASP A 121 -24.19 -16.48 -7.14
CA ASP A 121 -25.62 -16.76 -7.05
C ASP A 121 -26.30 -16.65 -8.41
N GLN A 122 -27.35 -17.45 -8.59
CA GLN A 122 -28.14 -17.43 -9.82
C GLN A 122 -28.98 -16.15 -9.90
N GLY A 123 -28.96 -15.47 -11.05
CA GLY A 123 -29.65 -14.19 -11.27
C GLY A 123 -28.68 -13.02 -11.44
N ASP A 124 -29.20 -11.80 -11.55
CA ASP A 124 -28.44 -10.56 -11.79
C ASP A 124 -28.44 -9.59 -10.60
N ASP A 125 -28.83 -10.05 -9.41
CA ASP A 125 -28.94 -9.24 -8.20
C ASP A 125 -27.64 -9.16 -7.37
N GLY A 126 -26.56 -9.81 -7.82
CA GLY A 126 -25.35 -10.07 -7.01
C GLY A 126 -24.76 -8.85 -6.30
N VAL A 127 -24.19 -7.92 -7.06
CA VAL A 127 -23.48 -6.74 -6.55
C VAL A 127 -24.02 -5.49 -7.23
N VAL A 128 -24.28 -4.45 -6.43
CA VAL A 128 -24.66 -3.12 -6.93
C VAL A 128 -23.43 -2.42 -7.52
N TYR A 129 -23.61 -1.71 -8.63
CA TYR A 129 -22.60 -0.85 -9.23
C TYR A 129 -23.28 0.34 -9.94
N ASP A 130 -22.48 1.32 -10.38
CA ASP A 130 -22.97 2.52 -11.06
C ASP A 130 -22.49 2.58 -12.51
N ASN A 131 -23.11 3.44 -13.31
CA ASN A 131 -22.57 3.84 -14.60
C ASN A 131 -21.29 4.67 -14.42
N GLN A 132 -20.35 4.52 -15.35
CA GLN A 132 -19.19 5.41 -15.37
C GLN A 132 -19.63 6.85 -15.69
N ARG A 133 -19.32 7.79 -14.79
CA ARG A 133 -19.56 9.22 -14.96
C ARG A 133 -18.29 10.01 -15.22
N ASP A 134 -17.18 9.54 -14.64
CA ASP A 134 -15.85 10.16 -14.76
C ASP A 134 -14.77 9.15 -15.18
N GLU A 135 -13.58 9.65 -15.51
CA GLU A 135 -12.40 8.81 -15.78
C GLU A 135 -11.78 8.24 -14.49
N ILE A 136 -12.06 8.88 -13.36
CA ILE A 136 -11.61 8.51 -12.01
C ILE A 136 -12.84 8.50 -11.11
N CYS A 137 -13.13 7.36 -10.49
CA CYS A 137 -14.27 7.23 -9.57
C CYS A 137 -13.95 7.80 -8.18
N HIS A 138 -12.68 7.75 -7.78
CA HIS A 138 -12.21 8.29 -6.52
C HIS A 138 -10.71 8.55 -6.57
N GLU A 139 -10.25 9.61 -5.89
CA GLU A 139 -8.83 9.86 -5.64
C GLU A 139 -8.66 10.48 -4.24
N ASP A 140 -7.72 9.94 -3.48
CA ASP A 140 -7.23 10.51 -2.22
C ASP A 140 -5.69 10.66 -2.26
N ASP A 141 -5.06 10.79 -1.09
CA ASP A 141 -3.60 10.92 -0.98
C ASP A 141 -2.82 9.63 -1.31
N TYR A 142 -3.50 8.48 -1.33
CA TYR A 142 -2.91 7.14 -1.36
C TYR A 142 -3.35 6.29 -2.54
N ILE A 143 -4.61 6.39 -2.95
CA ILE A 143 -5.17 5.57 -4.02
C ILE A 143 -5.96 6.39 -5.04
N ARG A 144 -6.07 5.81 -6.22
CA ARG A 144 -7.01 6.21 -7.25
C ARG A 144 -7.80 5.00 -7.71
N VAL A 145 -9.12 5.11 -7.71
CA VAL A 145 -10.04 4.06 -8.16
C VAL A 145 -10.56 4.41 -9.55
N PHE A 146 -10.41 3.48 -10.48
CA PHE A 146 -10.82 3.67 -11.87
C PHE A 146 -12.14 2.97 -12.20
N PRO A 147 -12.84 3.44 -13.25
CA PRO A 147 -13.96 2.74 -13.83
C PRO A 147 -13.64 1.30 -14.25
N GLY A 148 -14.66 0.47 -14.10
CA GLY A 148 -14.60 -0.97 -14.25
C GLY A 148 -15.44 -1.55 -15.38
N LEU A 149 -15.57 -2.87 -15.30
CA LEU A 149 -16.49 -3.70 -16.06
C LEU A 149 -17.46 -4.33 -15.08
N ALA A 150 -18.73 -4.42 -15.42
CA ALA A 150 -19.64 -5.32 -14.73
C ALA A 150 -19.73 -6.66 -15.46
N HIS A 151 -19.95 -7.72 -14.70
CA HIS A 151 -19.97 -9.10 -15.17
C HIS A 151 -21.34 -9.72 -14.96
N LEU A 152 -21.95 -10.21 -16.03
CA LEU A 152 -23.30 -10.78 -16.04
C LEU A 152 -23.36 -12.26 -15.64
N SER A 153 -22.23 -12.98 -15.69
CA SER A 153 -22.26 -14.42 -15.51
C SER A 153 -22.26 -14.79 -14.02
N PRO A 154 -23.08 -15.76 -13.59
CA PRO A 154 -22.97 -16.35 -12.26
C PRO A 154 -21.71 -17.21 -12.12
N ASP A 155 -21.04 -17.57 -13.21
CA ASP A 155 -19.76 -18.27 -13.16
C ASP A 155 -18.61 -17.24 -13.13
N PRO A 156 -17.72 -17.25 -12.11
CA PRO A 156 -16.59 -16.34 -12.07
C PRO A 156 -15.73 -16.47 -13.34
N PHE A 157 -15.40 -15.33 -13.97
CA PHE A 157 -14.63 -15.29 -15.24
C PHE A 157 -15.32 -16.00 -16.43
N GLY A 158 -16.60 -16.36 -16.32
CA GLY A 158 -17.36 -16.96 -17.41
C GLY A 158 -17.36 -16.07 -18.65
N ALA A 159 -17.27 -16.70 -19.83
CA ALA A 159 -17.23 -16.00 -21.11
C ALA A 159 -18.61 -15.90 -21.80
N ASP A 160 -19.64 -16.54 -21.23
CA ASP A 160 -20.97 -16.63 -21.82
C ASP A 160 -21.86 -15.49 -21.33
N GLY A 161 -22.21 -14.58 -22.24
CA GLY A 161 -23.21 -13.55 -22.00
C GLY A 161 -24.58 -13.90 -22.60
N PRO A 162 -25.62 -13.12 -22.28
CA PRO A 162 -26.93 -13.27 -22.89
C PRO A 162 -26.84 -13.17 -24.43
N TRP A 163 -27.58 -14.04 -25.13
CA TRP A 163 -27.73 -14.01 -26.59
C TRP A 163 -26.40 -14.09 -27.36
N TRP A 164 -25.52 -15.04 -26.99
CA TRP A 164 -24.23 -15.28 -27.66
C TRP A 164 -23.27 -14.08 -27.61
N GLY A 165 -23.55 -13.12 -26.72
CA GLY A 165 -22.77 -11.89 -26.55
C GLY A 165 -21.74 -11.99 -25.43
N SER A 166 -20.97 -10.91 -25.25
CA SER A 166 -20.01 -10.80 -24.15
C SER A 166 -20.73 -10.58 -22.81
N PRO A 167 -20.32 -11.27 -21.73
CA PRO A 167 -20.86 -11.08 -20.39
C PRO A 167 -20.32 -9.82 -19.70
N TRP A 168 -19.43 -9.07 -20.37
CA TRP A 168 -18.79 -7.89 -19.80
C TRP A 168 -19.46 -6.60 -20.28
N ARG A 169 -19.93 -5.80 -19.33
CA ARG A 169 -20.47 -4.46 -19.57
C ARG A 169 -19.42 -3.42 -19.22
N ARG A 170 -18.94 -2.71 -20.24
CA ARG A 170 -18.01 -1.58 -20.09
C ARG A 170 -18.70 -0.36 -19.48
N ARG A 171 -17.90 0.62 -19.06
CA ARG A 171 -18.36 1.92 -18.53
C ARG A 171 -19.21 1.74 -17.27
N ARG A 172 -18.63 1.04 -16.30
CA ARG A 172 -19.22 0.81 -14.98
C ARG A 172 -18.30 1.36 -13.91
N ALA A 173 -18.83 1.67 -12.73
CA ALA A 173 -18.08 2.15 -11.59
C ALA A 173 -18.39 1.25 -10.39
N PHE A 174 -17.37 0.92 -9.60
CA PHE A 174 -17.55 0.19 -8.35
C PHE A 174 -18.40 1.02 -7.38
N VAL A 175 -19.37 0.39 -6.73
CA VAL A 175 -20.15 0.98 -5.64
C VAL A 175 -19.85 0.20 -4.38
N GLY A 176 -19.20 0.85 -3.42
CA GLY A 176 -18.76 0.16 -2.21
C GLY A 176 -17.76 0.93 -1.40
N LYS A 177 -17.17 0.23 -0.44
CA LYS A 177 -16.10 0.77 0.39
C LYS A 177 -14.82 -0.02 0.30
N LEU A 178 -13.68 0.67 0.30
CA LEU A 178 -12.38 0.05 0.54
C LEU A 178 -11.90 0.48 1.91
N SER A 179 -11.74 -0.49 2.81
CA SER A 179 -11.08 -0.28 4.10
C SER A 179 -9.64 -0.73 3.96
N TYR A 180 -8.73 0.20 4.20
CA TYR A 180 -7.31 -0.06 4.07
C TYR A 180 -6.50 0.77 5.06
N GLY A 181 -5.27 0.33 5.30
CA GLY A 181 -4.34 1.04 6.14
C GLY A 181 -3.04 1.37 5.44
N ALA A 182 -2.43 2.51 5.79
CA ALA A 182 -1.11 2.88 5.30
C ALA A 182 -0.02 2.38 6.24
N ARG A 183 0.95 1.63 5.69
CA ARG A 183 2.21 1.33 6.37
C ARG A 183 3.28 2.24 5.81
N TYR A 184 3.75 3.19 6.62
CA TYR A 184 4.78 4.14 6.19
C TYR A 184 6.19 3.59 6.32
N VAL A 185 7.09 4.18 5.54
CA VAL A 185 8.53 4.01 5.68
C VAL A 185 8.98 4.73 6.93
N LEU A 186 9.82 4.08 7.74
CA LEU A 186 10.44 4.75 8.89
C LEU A 186 11.62 5.61 8.42
N TRP A 187 11.69 6.83 8.94
CA TRP A 187 12.80 7.72 8.60
C TRP A 187 14.13 7.12 9.07
N ARG A 188 15.16 7.19 8.24
CA ARG A 188 16.52 6.81 8.61
C ARG A 188 17.48 7.88 8.11
N PRO A 189 18.63 8.07 8.78
CA PRO A 189 19.69 8.95 8.30
C PRO A 189 20.43 8.27 7.14
N VAL A 190 19.71 7.92 6.06
CA VAL A 190 20.28 7.42 4.81
C VAL A 190 19.76 8.35 3.71
N PRO A 191 20.62 8.86 2.80
CA PRO A 191 20.20 9.85 1.81
C PRO A 191 18.95 9.42 1.03
N ALA A 192 18.92 8.18 0.53
CA ALA A 192 17.79 7.62 -0.21
C ALA A 192 16.49 7.53 0.59
N ALA A 193 16.56 7.32 1.92
CA ALA A 193 15.38 7.32 2.78
C ALA A 193 14.94 8.75 3.09
N HIS A 194 15.89 9.64 3.41
CA HIS A 194 15.60 11.03 3.76
C HIS A 194 14.94 11.81 2.62
N THR A 195 15.31 11.56 1.37
CA THR A 195 14.75 12.25 0.19
C THR A 195 13.30 11.86 -0.11
N ARG A 196 12.80 10.74 0.42
CA ARG A 196 11.40 10.31 0.27
C ARG A 196 10.43 11.12 1.12
N PHE A 197 10.93 11.81 2.14
CA PHE A 197 10.11 12.66 3.00
C PHE A 197 9.99 14.06 2.41
N ASP A 198 8.86 14.70 2.67
CA ASP A 198 8.58 16.03 2.13
C ASP A 198 9.56 17.10 2.67
N PRO A 199 9.61 18.30 2.06
CA PRO A 199 10.49 19.36 2.52
C PRO A 199 10.25 19.79 3.98
N THR A 200 9.03 19.69 4.50
CA THR A 200 8.69 20.09 5.87
C THR A 200 9.31 19.16 6.88
N PHE A 201 9.14 17.85 6.70
CA PHE A 201 9.79 16.85 7.55
C PHE A 201 11.31 16.95 7.48
N ARG A 202 11.88 17.12 6.27
CA ARG A 202 13.33 17.27 6.11
C ARG A 202 13.88 18.49 6.83
N ARG A 203 13.16 19.62 6.83
CA ARG A 203 13.51 20.80 7.63
C ARG A 203 13.41 20.52 9.13
N GLY A 204 12.37 19.81 9.58
CA GLY A 204 12.23 19.37 10.97
C GLY A 204 13.40 18.53 11.46
N VAL A 205 13.87 17.58 10.65
CA VAL A 205 15.09 16.81 10.91
C VAL A 205 16.31 17.73 11.08
N VAL A 206 16.52 18.68 10.17
CA VAL A 206 17.66 19.62 10.27
C VAL A 206 17.55 20.49 11.53
N ALA A 207 16.34 20.94 11.89
CA ALA A 207 16.08 21.70 13.10
C ALA A 207 16.39 20.89 14.37
N ALA A 208 16.01 19.60 14.41
CA ALA A 208 16.35 18.71 15.52
C ALA A 208 17.88 18.54 15.66
N PHE A 209 18.59 18.37 14.56
CA PHE A 209 20.05 18.32 14.54
C PHE A 209 20.69 19.65 14.95
N TYR A 210 20.08 20.77 14.58
CA TYR A 210 20.54 22.07 15.03
C TYR A 210 20.37 22.25 16.55
N ALA A 211 19.22 21.87 17.11
CA ALA A 211 18.98 21.92 18.56
C ALA A 211 20.02 21.09 19.35
N LEU A 212 20.44 19.94 18.82
CA LEU A 212 21.56 19.16 19.36
C LEU A 212 22.87 19.96 19.40
N THR A 213 23.21 20.67 18.30
CA THR A 213 24.44 21.46 18.24
C THR A 213 24.44 22.65 19.21
N MET A 214 23.26 23.12 19.60
CA MET A 214 23.09 24.22 20.56
C MET A 214 23.10 23.76 22.01
N GLY A 215 23.20 22.45 22.27
CA GLY A 215 23.18 21.89 23.63
C GLY A 215 21.81 21.98 24.32
N TRP A 216 20.75 22.35 23.60
CA TRP A 216 19.41 22.58 24.15
C TRP A 216 18.66 21.29 24.51
N GLY A 217 19.18 20.13 24.10
CA GLY A 217 18.47 18.87 24.26
C GLY A 217 18.82 18.06 25.51
N GLY A 218 20.06 18.12 26.03
CA GLY A 218 20.58 17.12 26.99
C GLY A 218 20.53 15.65 26.53
N LEU A 219 19.84 15.38 25.42
CA LEU A 219 19.62 14.07 24.83
C LEU A 219 20.83 13.66 23.98
N PRO A 220 21.31 12.41 24.13
CA PRO A 220 22.26 11.83 23.20
C PRO A 220 21.75 11.87 21.75
N THR A 221 22.66 12.02 20.79
CA THR A 221 22.34 12.00 19.34
C THR A 221 21.52 10.77 18.95
N ASP A 222 21.83 9.61 19.52
CA ASP A 222 21.14 8.36 19.24
C ASP A 222 19.67 8.39 19.67
N CYS A 223 19.34 9.09 20.76
CA CYS A 223 17.95 9.30 21.18
C CYS A 223 17.19 10.16 20.18
N VAL A 224 17.81 11.22 19.66
CA VAL A 224 17.18 12.06 18.63
C VAL A 224 16.97 11.29 17.34
N LEU A 225 17.94 10.47 16.92
CA LEU A 225 17.79 9.58 15.78
C LEU A 225 16.63 8.59 15.96
N TYR A 226 16.49 8.02 17.15
CA TYR A 226 15.39 7.11 17.47
C TYR A 226 14.03 7.81 17.50
N ILE A 227 13.95 9.02 18.06
CA ILE A 227 12.72 9.84 18.04
C ILE A 227 12.32 10.16 16.60
N LEU A 228 13.26 10.65 15.77
CA LEU A 228 13.01 10.95 14.37
C LEU A 228 12.65 9.70 13.55
N HIS A 229 13.19 8.54 13.92
CA HIS A 229 12.86 7.25 13.29
C HIS A 229 11.41 6.83 13.50
N LEU A 230 10.86 7.12 14.68
CA LEU A 230 9.48 6.82 15.07
C LEU A 230 8.50 7.95 14.73
N ALA A 231 8.99 9.14 14.39
CA ALA A 231 8.15 10.25 14.00
C ALA A 231 7.40 9.94 12.70
N ARG A 232 6.09 10.21 12.68
CA ARG A 232 5.26 10.12 11.47
C ARG A 232 5.76 11.14 10.44
N TYR A 233 5.56 10.85 9.15
CA TYR A 233 6.12 11.67 8.07
C TYR A 233 5.62 13.12 8.05
N ASP A 234 4.49 13.40 8.68
CA ASP A 234 3.83 14.70 8.80
C ASP A 234 3.91 15.27 10.23
N TRP A 235 4.80 14.73 11.08
CA TRP A 235 4.97 15.18 12.46
C TRP A 235 5.31 16.67 12.58
N PHE A 236 5.94 17.24 11.56
CA PHE A 236 6.31 18.64 11.53
C PHE A 236 5.28 19.43 10.72
N GLU A 237 4.71 20.46 11.34
CA GLU A 237 3.75 21.34 10.69
C GLU A 237 4.44 22.29 9.70
N PRO A 238 3.80 22.62 8.58
CA PRO A 238 4.26 23.72 7.74
C PRO A 238 4.14 25.03 8.54
N PRO A 239 5.06 25.99 8.34
CA PRO A 239 4.93 27.29 9.00
C PRO A 239 3.61 27.95 8.58
N GLU A 240 2.77 28.32 9.54
CA GLU A 240 1.52 29.04 9.31
C GLU A 240 1.82 30.35 8.56
N SER A 241 1.41 30.44 7.29
CA SER A 241 1.59 31.65 6.51
C SER A 241 0.36 32.56 6.67
N GLU A 242 0.41 33.55 7.57
CA GLU A 242 -0.17 34.88 7.34
C GLU A 242 0.12 35.97 8.39
N THR A 243 1.00 35.75 9.37
CA THR A 243 1.58 36.87 10.13
C THR A 243 3.06 36.94 9.85
N GLN A 244 3.48 38.04 9.23
CA GLN A 244 4.87 38.46 9.03
C GLN A 244 5.60 38.74 10.36
N GLU A 245 5.33 37.97 11.42
CA GLU A 245 6.22 37.91 12.57
C GLU A 245 7.30 36.87 12.24
N THR A 246 8.40 37.39 11.72
CA THR A 246 9.76 36.85 11.81
C THR A 246 9.80 35.37 12.18
N LEU A 247 9.74 34.49 11.17
CA LEU A 247 10.34 33.17 11.30
C LEU A 247 11.71 33.38 11.98
N PRO A 248 12.03 32.69 13.09
CA PRO A 248 13.32 32.84 13.71
C PRO A 248 14.36 32.64 12.60
N PRO A 249 15.33 33.57 12.44
CA PRO A 249 16.29 33.48 11.37
C PRO A 249 16.91 32.07 11.40
N PRO A 250 17.21 31.48 10.24
CA PRO A 250 17.91 30.21 10.23
C PRO A 250 19.11 30.37 11.16
N PRO A 251 19.35 29.37 12.02
CA PRO A 251 20.50 29.33 12.89
C PRO A 251 21.75 29.98 12.32
N PRO A 252 22.61 30.65 13.10
CA PRO A 252 23.86 31.21 12.58
C PRO A 252 24.86 30.17 12.02
N SER A 253 24.52 28.88 11.97
CA SER A 253 25.20 27.90 11.12
C SER A 253 24.32 26.67 10.83
N PRO A 254 23.37 26.70 9.86
CA PRO A 254 22.76 25.47 9.33
C PRO A 254 23.85 24.53 8.79
N ALA A 255 25.01 25.06 8.38
CA ALA A 255 26.15 24.28 7.93
C ALA A 255 26.63 23.26 8.98
N THR A 256 26.63 23.60 10.27
CA THR A 256 27.03 22.65 11.33
C THR A 256 26.00 21.53 11.48
N ALA A 257 24.71 21.85 11.47
CA ALA A 257 23.63 20.86 11.53
C ALA A 257 23.63 19.94 10.31
N HIS A 258 23.79 20.50 9.11
CA HIS A 258 23.93 19.73 7.87
C HIS A 258 25.18 18.84 7.87
N ARG A 259 26.32 19.33 8.36
CA ARG A 259 27.53 18.52 8.52
C ARG A 259 27.33 17.39 9.52
N LEU A 260 26.65 17.65 10.64
CA LEU A 260 26.34 16.62 11.64
C LEU A 260 25.41 15.55 11.03
N LEU A 261 24.33 15.95 10.35
CA LEU A 261 23.44 15.04 9.64
C LEU A 261 24.19 14.23 8.58
N ALA A 262 25.02 14.87 7.76
CA ALA A 262 25.84 14.20 6.74
C ALA A 262 26.82 13.21 7.38
N SER A 263 27.42 13.56 8.53
CA SER A 263 28.30 12.64 9.26
C SER A 263 27.56 11.41 9.78
N GLN A 264 26.31 11.58 10.26
CA GLN A 264 25.48 10.45 10.65
C GLN A 264 25.08 9.60 9.44
N GLN A 265 24.75 10.24 8.32
CA GLN A 265 24.45 9.54 7.08
C GLN A 265 25.62 8.68 6.59
N GLN A 266 26.83 9.20 6.66
CA GLN A 266 28.04 8.47 6.29
C GLN A 266 28.32 7.30 7.25
N ARG A 267 28.17 7.51 8.57
CA ARG A 267 28.31 6.43 9.57
C ARG A 267 27.32 5.31 9.32
N TYR A 268 26.03 5.64 9.18
CA TYR A 268 24.99 4.65 8.92
C TYR A 268 25.18 3.91 7.60
N ALA A 269 25.63 4.58 6.54
CA ALA A 269 25.93 3.94 5.27
C ALA A 269 27.07 2.91 5.40
N ASN A 270 28.13 3.25 6.14
CA ASN A 270 29.27 2.36 6.38
C ASN A 270 28.90 1.15 7.26
N ASP A 271 28.06 1.35 8.27
CA ASP A 271 27.61 0.25 9.13
C ASP A 271 26.67 -0.70 8.38
N TYR A 272 25.74 -0.18 7.57
CA TYR A 272 24.83 -1.02 6.77
C TYR A 272 25.54 -1.82 5.68
N SER A 273 26.50 -1.23 4.97
CA SER A 273 27.28 -1.97 3.96
C SER A 273 28.08 -3.11 4.61
N ARG A 274 28.56 -2.92 5.84
CA ARG A 274 29.24 -3.97 6.61
C ARG A 274 28.30 -5.12 6.97
N PHE A 275 27.03 -4.86 7.30
CA PHE A 275 26.06 -5.91 7.64
C PHE A 275 25.47 -6.62 6.42
N ASP A 276 25.21 -5.93 5.32
CA ASP A 276 24.74 -6.56 4.08
C ASP A 276 25.85 -7.49 3.53
N ASN A 277 27.14 -7.12 3.62
CA ASN A 277 28.27 -7.97 3.24
C ASN A 277 28.48 -9.21 4.15
N ILE A 278 28.03 -9.17 5.41
CA ILE A 278 28.13 -10.33 6.33
C ILE A 278 27.04 -11.36 6.03
N ARG A 279 25.87 -10.93 5.55
CA ARG A 279 24.80 -11.86 5.15
C ARG A 279 25.13 -12.61 3.86
N ASP A 280 25.83 -11.98 2.93
CA ASP A 280 26.25 -12.62 1.67
C ASP A 280 27.47 -13.55 1.83
N SER A 281 28.18 -13.49 2.97
CA SER A 281 29.34 -14.36 3.24
C SER A 281 29.00 -15.70 3.91
N ASP A 282 27.77 -15.88 4.39
CA ASP A 282 27.33 -17.13 5.05
C ASP A 282 26.68 -18.14 4.08
N ASP A 283 26.50 -17.78 2.80
CA ASP A 283 25.95 -18.68 1.75
C ASP A 283 27.03 -19.33 0.87
N SER A 284 28.31 -19.22 1.23
CA SER A 284 29.41 -19.91 0.54
C SER A 284 30.10 -20.94 1.43
N SER A 285 29.36 -21.99 1.83
CA SER A 285 30.00 -23.23 2.25
C SER A 285 29.15 -24.45 1.89
N ASP A 286 29.78 -25.28 1.06
CA ASP A 286 29.69 -26.73 0.99
C ASP A 286 28.71 -27.37 -0.01
N SER A 287 29.29 -27.75 -1.15
CA SER A 287 28.83 -28.83 -2.01
C SER A 287 30.08 -29.47 -2.60
N SER A 288 30.82 -30.19 -1.76
CA SER A 288 31.76 -31.20 -2.24
C SER A 288 30.97 -32.48 -2.52
N ASP A 289 31.00 -32.89 -3.79
CA ASP A 289 30.31 -34.07 -4.33
C ASP A 289 30.82 -35.36 -3.68
N ASP A 290 29.96 -36.08 -2.96
CA ASP A 290 30.17 -37.49 -2.62
C ASP A 290 29.22 -38.38 -3.45
N ASP A 291 29.82 -39.04 -4.43
CA ASP A 291 29.29 -40.14 -5.24
C ASP A 291 28.80 -41.29 -4.36
N PHE A 292 27.52 -41.67 -4.47
CA PHE A 292 27.03 -42.97 -3.99
C PHE A 292 26.29 -43.72 -5.10
N HIS A 293 27.03 -44.61 -5.76
CA HIS A 293 26.50 -45.61 -6.69
C HIS A 293 25.57 -46.61 -5.97
N LEU A 294 24.31 -46.67 -6.38
CA LEU A 294 23.44 -47.82 -6.11
C LEU A 294 23.34 -48.69 -7.36
N ALA A 295 24.10 -49.78 -7.35
CA ALA A 295 23.99 -50.87 -8.30
C ALA A 295 22.70 -51.66 -8.04
N THR A 296 21.81 -51.69 -9.02
CA THR A 296 20.79 -52.73 -9.17
C THR A 296 21.44 -54.02 -9.65
N MET A 297 21.27 -55.11 -8.91
CA MET A 297 21.42 -56.47 -9.43
C MET A 297 20.09 -57.21 -9.30
N THR A 298 19.71 -57.79 -10.43
CA THR A 298 18.87 -58.98 -10.61
C THR A 298 19.27 -60.13 -9.70
#